data_AF-A0A5N5WN95-F1
#
_entry.id   AF-A0A5N5WN95-F1
#
_cell.length_a   1.000
_cell.length_b   1.000
_cell.length_c   1.000
_cell.angle_alpha   90.00
_cell.angle_beta   90.00
_cell.angle_gamma   90.00
#
_symmetry.space_group_name_H-M   'P 1'
#
loop_
_entity.id
_entity.type
_entity.pdbx_description
1 polymer ?
#
loop_
_entity_poly.entity_id
_entity_poly.type
_entity_poly.pdbx_seq_one_letter_code
_entity_poly.pdbx_strand_id
1 'polypeptide(L)'
;MDLDEPDHDPAAAGIPGQDSYRTTSSVEVKDIEVHGLRAKVFLNCPQEDLIPSRYLRKAERSSVVQRTIWLFRHQQDARQVNLSKWSKVDIRFRGVFKTLKKAPPFQKGLYEDDEGQLMNYGREFDFDDATRAQGQVVYALLDEIVRALKIRRETTDDRSYFCLRARLLQCQLEYWTGYREKYKDSPYTAGLLALEYYPETHSTRIVLPVSTVSPTLTLHLSTFTNQKQTVEEEETLESALEGKFKLLLSQLLLNIHRLHPPGDKIPDQEVFMIGLHGSRLHIFRGIFPGHKTSRLWCGRHNPSGSDTEMSRLVVSCADQRFYARPNLQRFMQKVEWLQLSTCDSEPDPRVFRILGSEEYDLWVKEDFSAAMKLLVGLIMYLMSGRARCGILQHTFERYPYDEDDEPDSEDEALRKKVAKEEEDVVEQERKLRDLKRQKREEDQERFWRREAMRSSENDRIGGFEDFRQPWWDWVWEDKHDDGRAKDDAEVIFHGP
;
A
#
# COMPACT_ATOMS: atom_id res chain seq x y z
N MET A 1 2.55 -37.64 -67.52
CA MET A 1 2.60 -38.32 -66.20
C MET A 1 3.02 -37.23 -65.21
N ASP A 2 2.25 -36.17 -64.96
CA ASP A 2 0.82 -36.05 -64.61
C ASP A 2 0.44 -37.01 -63.49
N LEU A 3 0.22 -36.43 -62.30
CA LEU A 3 -0.66 -36.75 -61.17
C LEU A 3 -0.18 -35.84 -60.02
N ASP A 4 -0.68 -34.60 -59.94
CA ASP A 4 -1.87 -34.15 -59.18
C ASP A 4 -1.73 -34.27 -57.65
N GLU A 5 -1.40 -33.15 -56.99
CA GLU A 5 -1.74 -32.87 -55.58
C GLU A 5 -2.63 -31.62 -55.54
N PRO A 6 -3.72 -31.61 -54.74
CA PRO A 6 -4.71 -30.55 -54.81
C PRO A 6 -4.42 -29.36 -53.87
N ASP A 7 -4.77 -28.19 -54.40
CA ASP A 7 -4.87 -26.90 -53.73
C ASP A 7 -5.80 -26.90 -52.52
N HIS A 8 -5.35 -26.24 -51.44
CA HIS A 8 -6.24 -25.53 -50.53
C HIS A 8 -5.59 -24.22 -50.08
N ASP A 9 -5.96 -23.14 -50.75
CA ASP A 9 -6.01 -21.80 -50.18
C ASP A 9 -7.32 -21.67 -49.38
N PRO A 10 -7.37 -20.91 -48.27
CA PRO A 10 -7.73 -19.50 -48.47
C PRO A 10 -7.09 -18.49 -47.49
N ALA A 11 -6.75 -17.34 -48.05
CA ALA A 11 -7.05 -15.98 -47.58
C ALA A 11 -7.28 -15.76 -46.05
N ALA A 12 -6.36 -15.04 -45.42
CA ALA A 12 -6.66 -14.22 -44.25
C ALA A 12 -6.09 -12.81 -44.43
N ALA A 13 -7.02 -11.88 -44.62
CA ALA A 13 -6.79 -10.44 -44.69
C ALA A 13 -6.14 -9.90 -43.41
N GLY A 14 -5.33 -8.87 -43.58
CA GLY A 14 -4.66 -8.17 -42.49
C GLY A 14 -5.63 -7.56 -41.48
N ILE A 15 -5.26 -7.67 -40.21
CA ILE A 15 -5.81 -6.89 -39.11
C ILE A 15 -4.63 -6.13 -38.49
N PRO A 16 -4.62 -4.77 -38.52
CA PRO A 16 -3.61 -4.00 -37.82
C PRO A 16 -4.08 -3.80 -36.37
N GLY A 17 -3.49 -4.56 -35.45
CA GLY A 17 -3.64 -4.38 -34.00
C GLY A 17 -2.29 -4.06 -33.40
N GLN A 18 -2.09 -2.80 -33.02
CA GLN A 18 -1.00 -2.38 -32.15
C GLN A 18 -1.22 -2.99 -30.77
N ASP A 19 -0.59 -4.13 -30.50
CA ASP A 19 -0.29 -4.53 -29.13
C ASP A 19 1.09 -3.98 -28.79
N SER A 20 1.09 -2.93 -27.97
CA SER A 20 2.29 -2.45 -27.29
C SER A 20 2.79 -3.55 -26.36
N TYR A 21 3.76 -4.33 -26.82
CA TYR A 21 4.50 -5.25 -25.98
C TYR A 21 5.17 -4.47 -24.84
N ARG A 22 4.58 -4.55 -23.64
CA ARG A 22 5.25 -4.19 -22.39
C ARG A 22 6.42 -5.16 -22.28
N THR A 23 7.64 -4.64 -22.42
CA THR A 23 8.88 -5.38 -22.20
C THR A 23 8.79 -5.98 -20.80
N THR A 24 8.72 -7.31 -20.68
CA THR A 24 8.90 -7.99 -19.39
C THR A 24 10.28 -7.57 -18.87
N SER A 25 10.30 -6.74 -17.83
CA SER A 25 11.53 -6.36 -17.15
C SER A 25 12.22 -7.64 -16.69
N SER A 26 13.47 -7.81 -17.09
CA SER A 26 14.26 -8.97 -16.65
C SER A 26 14.41 -8.90 -15.12
N VAL A 27 14.18 -10.03 -14.43
CA VAL A 27 14.40 -10.14 -12.99
C VAL A 27 15.86 -9.79 -12.69
N GLU A 28 16.07 -8.74 -11.92
CA GLU A 28 17.39 -8.28 -11.50
C GLU A 28 17.75 -8.92 -10.16
N VAL A 29 18.99 -9.38 -9.99
CA VAL A 29 19.45 -10.03 -8.76
C VAL A 29 20.55 -9.20 -8.12
N LYS A 30 20.39 -8.85 -6.85
CA LYS A 30 21.39 -8.16 -6.02
C LYS A 30 21.73 -9.02 -4.81
N ASP A 31 23.02 -9.10 -4.50
CA ASP A 31 23.51 -9.71 -3.28
C ASP A 31 23.81 -8.61 -2.26
N ILE A 32 23.20 -8.70 -1.08
CA ILE A 32 23.46 -7.80 0.04
C ILE A 32 23.98 -8.59 1.24
N GLU A 33 24.80 -7.96 2.06
CA GLU A 33 25.35 -8.54 3.28
C GLU A 33 25.00 -7.69 4.49
N VAL A 34 24.43 -8.31 5.53
CA VAL A 34 24.10 -7.66 6.80
C VAL A 34 24.65 -8.52 7.93
N HIS A 35 25.68 -8.01 8.61
CA HIS A 35 26.33 -8.66 9.76
C HIS A 35 26.60 -10.16 9.55
N GLY A 36 27.16 -10.53 8.41
CA GLY A 36 27.53 -11.92 8.07
C GLY A 36 26.36 -12.82 7.66
N LEU A 37 25.15 -12.29 7.47
CA LEU A 37 24.09 -12.92 6.67
C LEU A 37 24.05 -12.30 5.28
N ARG A 38 23.82 -13.13 4.28
CA ARG A 38 23.64 -12.70 2.90
C ARG A 38 22.18 -12.81 2.50
N ALA A 39 21.70 -11.88 1.69
CA ALA A 39 20.42 -12.01 1.03
C ALA A 39 20.55 -11.85 -0.48
N LYS A 40 19.97 -12.81 -1.20
CA LYS A 40 19.75 -12.76 -2.65
C LYS A 40 18.43 -12.06 -2.90
N VAL A 41 18.49 -10.81 -3.33
CA VAL A 41 17.32 -9.97 -3.60
C VAL A 41 16.99 -10.05 -5.09
N PHE A 42 15.82 -10.59 -5.40
CA PHE A 42 15.27 -10.66 -6.76
C PHE A 42 14.27 -9.51 -6.92
N LEU A 43 14.58 -8.55 -7.78
CA LEU A 43 13.74 -7.38 -8.06
C LEU A 43 12.90 -7.61 -9.31
N ASN A 44 11.79 -6.87 -9.45
CA ASN A 44 10.85 -7.00 -10.56
C ASN A 44 10.25 -8.42 -10.68
N CYS A 45 10.00 -9.06 -9.54
CA CYS A 45 9.34 -10.36 -9.52
C CYS A 45 7.84 -10.23 -9.90
N PRO A 46 7.27 -11.21 -10.62
CA PRO A 46 5.85 -11.24 -10.93
C PRO A 46 5.02 -11.35 -9.64
N GLN A 47 3.80 -10.82 -9.67
CA GLN A 47 2.93 -10.74 -8.48
C GLN A 47 2.69 -12.09 -7.82
N GLU A 48 2.63 -13.15 -8.63
CA GLU A 48 2.38 -14.52 -8.22
C GLU A 48 3.51 -15.10 -7.35
N ASP A 49 4.74 -14.62 -7.52
CA ASP A 49 5.88 -15.05 -6.69
C ASP A 49 5.85 -14.40 -5.30
N LEU A 50 5.23 -13.22 -5.19
CA LEU A 50 5.04 -12.54 -3.91
C LEU A 50 3.80 -13.05 -3.18
N ILE A 51 2.69 -13.24 -3.88
CA ILE A 51 1.40 -13.55 -3.25
C ILE A 51 0.78 -14.75 -3.97
N PRO A 52 0.37 -15.79 -3.23
CA PRO A 52 -0.18 -16.98 -3.87
C PRO A 52 -1.35 -16.65 -4.79
N SER A 53 -1.32 -17.15 -6.03
CA SER A 53 -2.20 -16.66 -7.12
C SER A 53 -3.69 -16.75 -6.81
N ARG A 54 -4.11 -17.67 -5.92
CA ARG A 54 -5.52 -17.76 -5.50
C ARG A 54 -6.02 -16.46 -4.86
N TYR A 55 -5.19 -15.79 -4.06
CA TYR A 55 -5.56 -14.55 -3.38
C TYR A 55 -5.49 -13.36 -4.32
N LEU A 56 -4.61 -13.38 -5.32
CA LEU A 56 -4.60 -12.41 -6.40
C LEU A 56 -5.90 -12.48 -7.22
N ARG A 57 -6.37 -13.69 -7.57
CA ARG A 57 -7.66 -13.88 -8.24
C ARG A 57 -8.85 -13.45 -7.37
N LYS A 58 -8.79 -13.72 -6.06
CA LYS A 58 -9.81 -13.25 -5.10
C LYS A 58 -9.80 -11.71 -4.99
N ALA A 59 -8.62 -11.10 -5.05
CA ALA A 59 -8.47 -9.65 -5.05
C ALA A 59 -9.04 -9.00 -6.31
N GLU A 60 -8.79 -9.54 -7.51
CA GLU A 60 -9.38 -9.07 -8.77
C GLU A 60 -10.91 -9.10 -8.77
N ARG A 61 -11.49 -10.00 -7.99
CA ARG A 61 -12.94 -10.12 -7.81
C ARG A 61 -13.50 -9.14 -6.78
N SER A 62 -12.65 -8.54 -5.94
CA SER A 62 -13.08 -7.62 -4.90
C SER A 62 -13.60 -6.31 -5.50
N SER A 63 -14.69 -5.80 -4.93
CA SER A 63 -15.22 -4.46 -5.25
C SER A 63 -14.19 -3.34 -5.01
N VAL A 64 -13.23 -3.57 -4.10
CA VAL A 64 -12.14 -2.63 -3.81
C VAL A 64 -11.22 -2.44 -5.01
N VAL A 65 -10.96 -3.49 -5.78
CA VAL A 65 -10.08 -3.46 -6.96
C VAL A 65 -10.86 -3.12 -8.23
N GLN A 66 -12.08 -3.65 -8.38
CA GLN A 66 -12.88 -3.46 -9.60
C GLN A 66 -13.37 -2.03 -9.81
N ARG A 67 -13.70 -1.33 -8.72
CA ARG A 67 -14.33 -0.02 -8.82
C ARG A 67 -13.28 1.07 -9.09
N THR A 68 -13.31 1.63 -10.29
CA THR A 68 -12.44 2.74 -10.69
C THR A 68 -12.52 3.88 -9.68
N ILE A 69 -11.37 4.37 -9.22
CA ILE A 69 -11.33 5.53 -8.32
C ILE A 69 -11.64 6.80 -9.09
N TRP A 70 -12.22 7.80 -8.41
CA TRP A 70 -12.63 9.06 -9.03
C TRP A 70 -11.55 9.70 -9.92
N LEU A 71 -10.30 9.64 -9.44
CA LEU A 71 -9.14 10.24 -10.09
C LEU A 71 -8.84 9.68 -11.48
N PHE A 72 -9.03 8.37 -11.68
CA PHE A 72 -8.69 7.64 -12.91
C PHE A 72 -9.86 7.39 -13.85
N ARG A 73 -11.01 8.05 -13.61
CA ARG A 73 -12.19 7.96 -14.48
C ARG A 73 -11.99 8.66 -15.82
N HIS A 74 -11.17 9.71 -15.86
CA HIS A 74 -10.99 10.56 -17.04
C HIS A 74 -9.54 10.69 -17.49
N GLN A 75 -8.57 10.21 -16.70
CA GLN A 75 -7.14 10.34 -16.96
C GLN A 75 -6.41 9.06 -16.56
N GLN A 76 -5.33 8.75 -17.27
CA GLN A 76 -4.44 7.63 -16.96
C GLN A 76 -3.35 8.03 -15.95
N ASP A 77 -2.78 9.23 -16.12
CA ASP A 77 -1.87 9.86 -15.17
C ASP A 77 -2.62 10.97 -14.41
N ALA A 78 -2.56 10.92 -13.09
CA ALA A 78 -3.28 11.82 -12.21
C ALA A 78 -2.46 12.98 -11.61
N ARG A 79 -1.17 13.14 -11.96
CA ARG A 79 -0.29 14.19 -11.40
C ARG A 79 -0.84 15.60 -11.63
N GLN A 80 -1.52 15.83 -12.75
CA GLN A 80 -2.08 17.14 -13.14
C GLN A 80 -3.53 17.35 -12.68
N VAL A 81 -4.16 16.37 -12.02
CA VAL A 81 -5.55 16.49 -11.60
C VAL A 81 -5.66 17.47 -10.43
N ASN A 82 -6.61 18.40 -10.53
CA ASN A 82 -6.89 19.31 -9.44
C ASN A 82 -7.62 18.60 -8.27
N LEU A 83 -6.85 18.17 -7.27
CA LEU A 83 -7.35 17.49 -6.07
C LEU A 83 -8.34 18.31 -5.22
N SER A 84 -8.44 19.64 -5.43
CA SER A 84 -9.46 20.46 -4.74
C SER A 84 -10.86 20.21 -5.29
N LYS A 85 -10.97 19.77 -6.54
CA LYS A 85 -12.21 19.44 -7.23
C LYS A 85 -12.67 17.99 -7.01
N TRP A 86 -12.04 17.27 -6.07
CA TRP A 86 -12.41 15.88 -5.75
C TRP A 86 -13.91 15.74 -5.48
N SER A 87 -14.51 14.64 -5.94
CA SER A 87 -15.93 14.36 -5.75
C SER A 87 -16.33 14.47 -4.28
N LYS A 88 -17.49 15.09 -4.02
CA LYS A 88 -18.08 15.10 -2.67
C LYS A 88 -18.77 13.78 -2.34
N VAL A 89 -19.00 12.93 -3.34
CA VAL A 89 -19.72 11.65 -3.23
C VAL A 89 -18.72 10.50 -3.16
N ASP A 90 -17.79 10.39 -4.11
CA ASP A 90 -16.73 9.38 -4.07
C ASP A 90 -15.48 9.94 -3.38
N ILE A 91 -15.36 9.69 -2.08
CA ILE A 91 -14.23 10.16 -1.25
C ILE A 91 -13.10 9.14 -1.11
N ARG A 92 -13.23 7.95 -1.72
CA ARG A 92 -12.27 6.86 -1.57
C ARG A 92 -10.88 7.29 -2.01
N PHE A 93 -9.86 6.91 -1.25
CA PHE A 93 -8.45 7.25 -1.49
C PHE A 93 -8.13 8.76 -1.58
N ARG A 94 -9.09 9.67 -1.34
CA ARG A 94 -8.84 11.12 -1.37
C ARG A 94 -7.72 11.53 -0.43
N GLY A 95 -7.66 10.90 0.75
CA GLY A 95 -6.59 11.11 1.73
C GLY A 95 -5.22 10.70 1.18
N VAL A 96 -5.15 9.55 0.50
CA VAL A 96 -3.92 9.02 -0.10
C VAL A 96 -3.31 10.03 -1.06
N PHE A 97 -4.07 10.48 -2.07
CA PHE A 97 -3.55 11.39 -3.10
C PHE A 97 -3.25 12.80 -2.60
N LYS A 98 -4.00 13.29 -1.59
CA LYS A 98 -3.68 14.57 -0.94
C LYS A 98 -2.35 14.51 -0.19
N THR A 99 -2.05 13.38 0.44
CA THR A 99 -0.78 13.16 1.13
C THR A 99 0.35 12.87 0.14
N LEU A 100 0.06 12.12 -0.93
CA LEU A 100 1.03 11.79 -1.99
C LEU A 100 1.58 13.04 -2.68
N LYS A 101 0.76 14.10 -2.81
CA LYS A 101 1.23 15.40 -3.31
C LYS A 101 2.32 16.05 -2.44
N LYS A 102 2.46 15.63 -1.19
CA LYS A 102 3.51 16.09 -0.26
C LYS A 102 4.75 15.19 -0.27
N ALA A 103 4.67 14.00 -0.87
CA ALA A 103 5.81 13.10 -0.98
C ALA A 103 6.85 13.65 -1.97
N PRO A 104 8.14 13.28 -1.82
CA PRO A 104 9.18 13.69 -2.75
C PRO A 104 8.86 13.28 -4.19
N PRO A 105 8.99 14.18 -5.17
CA PRO A 105 8.80 13.86 -6.58
C PRO A 105 10.09 13.30 -7.17
N PHE A 106 10.47 12.08 -6.78
CA PHE A 106 11.60 11.38 -7.40
C PHE A 106 11.29 11.12 -8.88
N GLN A 107 12.28 11.39 -9.75
CA GLN A 107 12.15 11.20 -11.19
C GLN A 107 12.21 9.72 -11.56
N LYS A 108 13.21 9.04 -11.01
CA LYS A 108 13.40 7.60 -11.15
C LYS A 108 12.90 6.85 -9.92
N GLY A 109 12.78 5.54 -10.08
CA GLY A 109 12.40 4.64 -9.02
C GLY A 109 13.59 4.20 -8.19
N LEU A 110 13.35 3.41 -7.14
CA LEU A 110 14.44 2.90 -6.32
C LEU A 110 15.31 1.91 -7.10
N TYR A 111 14.71 1.13 -8.01
CA TYR A 111 15.43 0.09 -8.77
C TYR A 111 16.11 0.63 -10.03
N GLU A 112 15.75 1.84 -10.43
CA GLU A 112 16.38 2.49 -11.56
C GLU A 112 17.56 3.30 -11.01
N ASP A 113 18.79 2.92 -11.38
CA ASP A 113 19.97 3.71 -11.04
C ASP A 113 19.79 5.15 -11.57
N ASP A 114 19.50 6.05 -10.63
CA ASP A 114 19.83 7.46 -10.67
C ASP A 114 20.21 7.85 -9.27
N GLU A 115 21.32 8.54 -9.17
CA GLU A 115 21.93 9.21 -8.03
C GLU A 115 20.96 10.22 -7.36
N GLY A 116 19.81 9.75 -6.87
CA GLY A 116 18.86 10.50 -6.05
C GLY A 116 18.33 11.81 -6.64
N GLN A 117 18.51 12.10 -7.93
CA GLN A 117 18.25 13.43 -8.49
C GLN A 117 16.78 13.82 -8.32
N LEU A 118 16.55 14.73 -7.36
CA LEU A 118 15.28 15.37 -7.14
C LEU A 118 15.00 16.32 -8.32
N MET A 119 13.77 16.28 -8.83
CA MET A 119 13.29 17.33 -9.74
C MET A 119 13.50 18.70 -9.08
N ASN A 120 14.15 19.62 -9.80
CA ASN A 120 14.49 20.96 -9.35
C ASN A 120 13.23 21.85 -9.27
N TYR A 121 12.30 21.50 -8.39
CA TYR A 121 11.22 22.37 -7.95
C TYR A 121 11.83 23.27 -6.87
N GLY A 122 11.77 24.60 -7.04
CA GLY A 122 12.35 25.59 -6.13
C GLY A 122 11.73 25.65 -4.71
N ARG A 123 11.44 24.50 -4.10
CA ARG A 123 11.12 24.30 -2.70
C ARG A 123 12.22 23.46 -2.07
N GLU A 124 12.88 24.02 -1.07
CA GLU A 124 13.63 23.21 -0.10
C GLU A 124 12.63 22.24 0.55
N PHE A 125 12.87 20.94 0.38
CA PHE A 125 12.11 19.90 1.06
C PHE A 125 12.81 19.55 2.36
N ASP A 126 12.07 19.59 3.47
CA ASP A 126 12.51 18.95 4.70
C ASP A 126 12.35 17.42 4.54
N PHE A 127 13.47 16.70 4.57
CA PHE A 127 13.52 15.25 4.36
C PHE A 127 12.78 14.46 5.45
N ASP A 128 12.74 14.98 6.69
CA ASP A 128 12.00 14.35 7.77
C ASP A 128 10.49 14.43 7.51
N ASP A 129 10.03 15.57 7.01
CA ASP A 129 8.63 15.77 6.62
C ASP A 129 8.27 14.96 5.37
N ALA A 130 9.19 14.81 4.43
CA ALA A 130 9.04 13.95 3.26
C ALA A 130 8.91 12.47 3.62
N THR A 131 9.77 11.97 4.50
CA THR A 131 9.73 10.59 5.01
C THR A 131 8.41 10.34 5.76
N ARG A 132 7.99 11.30 6.60
CA ARG A 132 6.70 11.25 7.30
C ARG A 132 5.52 11.27 6.33
N ALA A 133 5.57 12.09 5.27
CA ALA A 133 4.53 12.15 4.25
C ALA A 133 4.39 10.81 3.53
N GLN A 134 5.50 10.19 3.13
CA GLN A 134 5.49 8.85 2.53
C GLN A 134 4.85 7.80 3.46
N GLY A 135 5.20 7.81 4.75
CA GLY A 135 4.58 6.91 5.74
C GLY A 135 3.07 7.13 5.86
N GLN A 136 2.64 8.39 5.86
CA GLN A 136 1.22 8.78 5.88
C GLN A 136 0.46 8.33 4.62
N VAL A 137 1.11 8.31 3.45
CA VAL A 137 0.50 7.76 2.22
C VAL A 137 0.19 6.29 2.40
N VAL A 138 1.18 5.48 2.80
CA VAL A 138 0.99 4.04 2.96
C VAL A 138 -0.04 3.73 4.04
N TYR A 139 -0.03 4.46 5.15
CA TYR A 139 -1.05 4.34 6.18
C TYR A 139 -2.47 4.62 5.64
N ALA A 140 -2.66 5.74 4.95
CA ALA A 140 -3.96 6.11 4.40
C ALA A 140 -4.44 5.07 3.36
N LEU A 141 -3.52 4.51 2.57
CA LEU A 141 -3.81 3.47 1.60
C LEU A 141 -4.27 2.18 2.27
N LEU A 142 -3.50 1.69 3.25
CA LEU A 142 -3.83 0.47 3.98
C LEU A 142 -5.10 0.61 4.82
N ASP A 143 -5.31 1.74 5.49
CA ASP A 143 -6.51 2.02 6.27
C ASP A 143 -7.77 2.01 5.40
N GLU A 144 -7.72 2.62 4.20
CA GLU A 144 -8.83 2.59 3.24
C GLU A 144 -9.11 1.16 2.75
N ILE A 145 -8.07 0.40 2.38
CA ILE A 145 -8.21 -0.98 1.90
C ILE A 145 -8.81 -1.89 2.98
N VAL A 146 -8.26 -1.86 4.19
CA VAL A 146 -8.73 -2.68 5.32
C VAL A 146 -10.18 -2.35 5.67
N ARG A 147 -10.55 -1.05 5.71
CA ARG A 147 -11.94 -0.63 5.96
C ARG A 147 -12.90 -1.05 4.86
N ALA A 148 -12.44 -1.08 3.61
CA ALA A 148 -13.26 -1.49 2.48
C ALA A 148 -13.46 -3.01 2.45
N LEU A 149 -12.42 -3.79 2.74
CA LEU A 149 -12.48 -5.26 2.76
C LEU A 149 -13.29 -5.80 3.94
N LYS A 150 -13.25 -5.16 5.11
CA LYS A 150 -13.97 -5.56 6.33
C LYS A 150 -13.76 -7.03 6.74
N ILE A 151 -12.61 -7.61 6.39
CA ILE A 151 -12.28 -8.98 6.76
C ILE A 151 -12.08 -9.04 8.27
N ARG A 152 -12.83 -9.93 8.91
CA ARG A 152 -12.77 -10.21 10.35
C ARG A 152 -12.63 -11.70 10.55
N ARG A 153 -11.88 -12.07 11.57
CA ARG A 153 -11.74 -13.46 12.02
C ARG A 153 -12.40 -13.59 13.37
N GLU A 154 -13.60 -14.14 13.38
CA GLU A 154 -14.36 -14.39 14.61
C GLU A 154 -13.60 -15.37 15.50
N THR A 155 -13.78 -15.21 16.81
CA THR A 155 -13.20 -16.10 17.81
C THR A 155 -14.27 -17.05 18.34
N THR A 156 -14.11 -17.59 19.55
CA THR A 156 -15.13 -18.44 20.16
C THR A 156 -16.43 -17.70 20.49
N ASP A 157 -16.36 -16.38 20.67
CA ASP A 157 -17.51 -15.54 20.93
C ASP A 157 -17.82 -14.66 19.71
N ASP A 158 -19.09 -14.61 19.29
CA ASP A 158 -19.58 -13.78 18.17
C ASP A 158 -19.35 -12.25 18.37
N ARG A 159 -18.90 -11.85 19.56
CA ARG A 159 -18.60 -10.46 19.92
C ARG A 159 -17.12 -10.12 19.82
N SER A 160 -16.24 -11.11 19.73
CA SER A 160 -14.80 -10.90 19.65
C SER A 160 -14.22 -11.43 18.34
N TYR A 161 -13.40 -10.60 17.72
CA TYR A 161 -12.81 -10.88 16.42
C TYR A 161 -11.43 -10.28 16.29
N PHE A 162 -10.63 -10.87 15.41
CA PHE A 162 -9.39 -10.29 14.94
C PHE A 162 -9.60 -9.52 13.64
N CYS A 163 -8.91 -8.40 13.50
CA CYS A 163 -8.82 -7.66 12.25
C CYS A 163 -7.42 -7.06 12.06
N LEU A 164 -7.03 -6.82 10.82
CA LEU A 164 -5.83 -6.03 10.55
C LEU A 164 -6.13 -4.55 10.72
N ARG A 165 -5.12 -3.77 11.11
CA ARG A 165 -5.19 -2.32 11.20
C ARG A 165 -3.85 -1.68 10.86
N ALA A 166 -3.90 -0.64 10.04
CA ALA A 166 -2.73 0.20 9.76
C ALA A 166 -2.42 1.09 10.97
N ARG A 167 -1.13 1.30 11.24
CA ARG A 167 -0.62 2.14 12.33
C ARG A 167 0.55 2.99 11.83
N LEU A 168 0.51 4.29 12.11
CA LEU A 168 1.66 5.20 11.94
C LEU A 168 2.50 5.16 13.20
N LEU A 169 3.41 4.20 13.26
CA LEU A 169 4.33 4.05 14.38
C LEU A 169 5.75 3.95 13.83
N GLN A 170 6.60 4.87 14.25
CA GLN A 170 8.03 4.81 14.03
C GLN A 170 8.68 4.05 15.17
N CYS A 171 9.25 2.90 14.87
CA CYS A 171 10.03 2.14 15.82
C CYS A 171 11.30 1.62 15.16
N GLN A 172 12.39 1.67 15.91
CA GLN A 172 13.61 0.96 15.57
C GLN A 172 13.50 -0.43 16.17
N LEU A 173 13.48 -1.44 15.30
CA LEU A 173 13.31 -2.83 15.71
C LEU A 173 14.67 -3.50 15.92
N GLU A 174 14.72 -4.41 16.88
CA GLU A 174 15.86 -5.32 17.03
C GLU A 174 15.75 -6.44 15.98
N TYR A 175 16.88 -6.93 15.48
CA TYR A 175 16.93 -8.13 14.64
C TYR A 175 18.08 -9.04 15.07
N TRP A 176 18.12 -10.23 14.48
CA TRP A 176 19.10 -11.27 14.79
C TRP A 176 19.71 -11.79 13.49
N THR A 177 21.02 -12.08 13.51
CA THR A 177 21.74 -12.69 12.39
C THR A 177 22.37 -14.08 12.69
N GLY A 178 22.70 -14.37 13.94
CA GLY A 178 23.19 -15.68 14.40
C GLY A 178 22.88 -16.01 15.86
N TYR A 179 23.44 -17.11 16.36
CA TYR A 179 23.19 -17.59 17.72
C TYR A 179 23.58 -16.52 18.76
N ARG A 180 22.58 -15.92 19.42
CA ARG A 180 22.74 -14.82 20.40
C ARG A 180 23.34 -13.53 19.82
N GLU A 181 23.36 -13.39 18.50
CA GLU A 181 23.84 -12.19 17.80
C GLU A 181 22.64 -11.31 17.45
N LYS A 182 22.46 -10.22 18.21
CA LYS A 182 21.34 -9.28 18.08
C LYS A 182 21.85 -7.87 17.80
N TYR A 183 21.11 -7.15 16.98
CA TYR A 183 21.47 -5.83 16.49
C TYR A 183 20.28 -4.87 16.57
N LYS A 184 20.57 -3.59 16.75
CA LYS A 184 19.58 -2.51 16.91
C LYS A 184 19.76 -1.36 15.91
N ASP A 185 20.60 -1.55 14.91
CA ASP A 185 20.87 -0.60 13.82
C ASP A 185 19.90 -0.78 12.63
N SER A 186 18.71 -1.35 12.86
CA SER A 186 17.63 -1.35 11.86
C SER A 186 17.20 0.09 11.58
N PRO A 187 16.81 0.43 10.35
CA PRO A 187 16.13 1.70 10.11
C PRO A 187 14.80 1.74 10.87
N TYR A 188 14.29 2.96 11.08
CA TYR A 188 12.97 3.16 11.66
C TYR A 188 11.88 2.74 10.68
N THR A 189 10.85 2.06 11.19
CA THR A 189 9.63 1.84 10.42
C THR A 189 8.93 3.18 10.14
N ALA A 190 8.32 3.35 8.98
CA ALA A 190 7.42 4.48 8.72
C ALA A 190 5.99 4.23 9.22
N GLY A 191 5.67 2.95 9.44
CA GLY A 191 4.39 2.46 9.89
C GLY A 191 4.38 0.94 9.97
N LEU A 192 3.23 0.38 10.27
CA LEU A 192 3.05 -1.06 10.42
C LEU A 192 1.61 -1.46 10.16
N LEU A 193 1.42 -2.69 9.69
CA LEU A 193 0.13 -3.37 9.69
C LEU A 193 0.13 -4.35 10.86
N ALA A 194 -0.86 -4.23 11.73
CA ALA A 194 -0.95 -5.04 12.94
C ALA A 194 -2.26 -5.82 13.00
N LEU A 195 -2.22 -6.98 13.64
CA LEU A 195 -3.40 -7.74 14.03
C LEU A 195 -3.87 -7.22 15.39
N GLU A 196 -5.14 -6.82 15.45
CA GLU A 196 -5.82 -6.37 16.66
C GLU A 196 -6.93 -7.34 17.04
N TYR A 197 -7.17 -7.45 18.34
CA TYR A 197 -8.27 -8.21 18.92
C TYR A 197 -9.31 -7.23 19.46
N TYR A 198 -10.59 -7.48 19.19
CA TYR A 198 -11.71 -6.71 19.73
C TYR A 198 -12.48 -7.58 20.73
N PRO A 199 -12.96 -7.05 21.89
CA PRO A 199 -12.96 -5.64 22.31
C PRO A 199 -11.66 -5.12 22.97
N GLU A 200 -10.69 -5.99 23.26
CA GLU A 200 -9.48 -5.58 23.99
C GLU A 200 -8.45 -4.87 23.09
N THR A 201 -8.43 -3.53 23.12
CA THR A 201 -7.53 -2.73 22.27
C THR A 201 -6.04 -2.80 22.64
N HIS A 202 -5.64 -3.57 23.66
CA HIS A 202 -4.28 -3.56 24.19
C HIS A 202 -3.34 -4.60 23.56
N SER A 203 -3.86 -5.63 22.85
CA SER A 203 -3.03 -6.63 22.17
C SER A 203 -2.85 -6.27 20.70
N THR A 204 -1.85 -5.43 20.40
CA THR A 204 -1.46 -5.13 19.01
C THR A 204 -0.26 -6.01 18.64
N ARG A 205 -0.39 -6.81 17.58
CA ARG A 205 0.68 -7.71 17.10
C ARG A 205 1.11 -7.29 15.70
N ILE A 206 2.37 -6.88 15.54
CA ILE A 206 2.89 -6.37 14.26
C ILE A 206 2.97 -7.51 13.24
N VAL A 207 2.29 -7.41 12.11
CA VAL A 207 2.27 -8.44 11.06
C VAL A 207 3.30 -8.14 9.98
N LEU A 208 3.40 -6.89 9.53
CA LEU A 208 4.46 -6.43 8.63
C LEU A 208 4.83 -4.96 8.88
N PRO A 209 6.10 -4.59 8.69
CA PRO A 209 6.56 -3.21 8.73
C PRO A 209 6.31 -2.49 7.39
N VAL A 210 6.24 -1.16 7.49
CA VAL A 210 6.30 -0.23 6.35
C VAL A 210 7.65 0.47 6.38
N SER A 211 8.32 0.51 5.24
CA SER A 211 9.57 1.23 5.01
C SER A 211 9.32 2.39 4.05
N THR A 212 10.04 3.48 4.24
CA THR A 212 10.08 4.61 3.30
C THR A 212 11.52 4.97 3.06
N VAL A 213 11.85 5.30 1.82
CA VAL A 213 13.22 5.67 1.43
C VAL A 213 13.42 7.16 1.72
N SER A 214 14.55 7.51 2.32
CA SER A 214 14.98 8.89 2.55
C SER A 214 16.30 9.08 1.82
N PRO A 215 16.39 9.99 0.85
CA PRO A 215 17.59 10.15 0.03
C PRO A 215 18.80 10.65 0.83
N THR A 216 18.63 11.03 2.10
CA THR A 216 19.70 11.41 3.00
C THR A 216 19.85 10.38 4.11
N LEU A 217 21.01 9.71 4.16
CA LEU A 217 21.50 9.00 5.33
C LEU A 217 21.66 10.00 6.49
N THR A 218 20.62 10.20 7.29
CA THR A 218 20.79 10.87 8.58
C THR A 218 21.47 9.88 9.52
N LEU A 219 22.81 9.84 9.48
CA LEU A 219 23.62 9.38 10.60
C LEU A 219 23.31 10.28 11.81
N HIS A 220 22.21 10.01 12.50
CA HIS A 220 22.02 10.47 13.87
C HIS A 220 22.87 9.58 14.79
N LEU A 221 24.20 9.63 14.62
CA LEU A 221 25.07 9.44 15.78
C LEU A 221 24.95 10.72 16.62
N SER A 222 24.32 10.59 17.78
CA SER A 222 24.22 11.64 18.75
C SER A 222 25.60 12.13 19.21
N THR A 223 25.61 13.40 19.63
CA THR A 223 26.43 14.05 20.67
C THR A 223 27.79 14.69 20.34
N PHE A 224 27.80 16.01 20.58
CA PHE A 224 28.92 16.87 21.01
C PHE A 224 30.13 16.99 20.09
N THR A 225 30.02 17.79 19.03
CA THR A 225 31.05 18.79 18.66
C THR A 225 30.45 19.79 17.67
N ASN A 226 30.75 21.08 17.86
CA ASN A 226 30.30 22.18 17.00
C ASN A 226 31.05 22.17 15.65
N GLN A 227 30.82 21.14 14.83
CA GLN A 227 31.22 21.11 13.43
C GLN A 227 30.11 20.42 12.63
N LYS A 228 29.20 21.25 12.11
CA LYS A 228 28.15 20.85 11.18
C LYS A 228 28.79 20.64 9.81
N GLN A 229 29.42 19.48 9.62
CA GLN A 229 29.85 19.02 8.31
C GLN A 229 28.96 17.82 7.96
N THR A 230 27.81 18.12 7.36
CA THR A 230 26.90 17.14 6.78
C THR A 230 27.55 16.64 5.50
N VAL A 231 28.14 15.45 5.56
CA VAL A 231 28.46 14.71 4.34
C VAL A 231 27.13 14.11 3.87
N GLU A 232 26.56 14.69 2.82
CA GLU A 232 25.37 14.19 2.15
C GLU A 232 25.80 12.94 1.36
N GLU A 233 25.81 11.78 2.01
CA GLU A 233 25.91 10.51 1.31
C GLU A 233 24.52 10.13 0.80
N GLU A 234 24.37 10.12 -0.52
CA GLU A 234 23.15 9.68 -1.20
C GLU A 234 22.88 8.20 -0.89
N GLU A 235 21.62 7.85 -0.60
CA GLU A 235 21.23 6.46 -0.33
C GLU A 235 21.33 5.62 -1.62
N THR A 236 22.35 4.75 -1.71
CA THR A 236 22.49 3.79 -2.81
C THR A 236 21.41 2.70 -2.75
N LEU A 237 21.09 2.07 -3.89
CA LEU A 237 20.17 0.93 -3.92
C LEU A 237 20.59 -0.18 -2.95
N GLU A 238 21.89 -0.49 -2.87
CA GLU A 238 22.43 -1.50 -1.96
C GLU A 238 22.15 -1.15 -0.49
N SER A 239 22.44 0.08 -0.06
CA SER A 239 22.14 0.58 1.28
C SER A 239 20.64 0.52 1.60
N ALA A 240 19.81 0.92 0.63
CA ALA A 240 18.36 0.88 0.78
C ALA A 240 17.82 -0.55 0.89
N LEU A 241 18.42 -1.52 0.20
CA LEU A 241 18.08 -2.93 0.29
C LEU A 241 18.59 -3.57 1.59
N GLU A 242 19.77 -3.20 2.07
CA GLU A 242 20.28 -3.61 3.38
C GLU A 242 19.34 -3.18 4.51
N GLY A 243 18.91 -1.91 4.51
CA GLY A 243 17.96 -1.40 5.48
C GLY A 243 16.63 -2.16 5.47
N LYS A 244 16.14 -2.51 4.28
CA LYS A 244 14.93 -3.34 4.11
C LYS A 244 15.13 -4.77 4.60
N PHE A 245 16.30 -5.36 4.37
CA PHE A 245 16.61 -6.69 4.88
C PHE A 245 16.68 -6.71 6.41
N LYS A 246 17.28 -5.70 7.03
CA LYS A 246 17.26 -5.52 8.50
C LYS A 246 15.83 -5.52 9.05
N LEU A 247 14.91 -4.80 8.41
CA LEU A 247 13.48 -4.78 8.79
C LEU A 247 12.80 -6.15 8.63
N LEU A 248 13.10 -6.88 7.55
CA LEU A 248 12.58 -8.24 7.35
C LEU A 248 13.08 -9.19 8.45
N LEU A 249 14.36 -9.11 8.83
CA LEU A 249 14.96 -9.88 9.92
C LEU A 249 14.36 -9.49 11.29
N SER A 250 14.07 -8.20 11.49
CA SER A 250 13.38 -7.72 12.70
C SER A 250 11.98 -8.34 12.83
N GLN A 251 11.21 -8.33 11.75
CA GLN A 251 9.88 -8.93 11.74
C GLN A 251 9.94 -10.46 11.85
N LEU A 252 10.97 -11.12 11.29
CA LEU A 252 11.24 -12.54 11.52
C LEU A 252 11.47 -12.84 13.00
N LEU A 253 12.30 -12.04 13.69
CA LEU A 253 12.56 -12.18 15.12
C LEU A 253 11.27 -12.07 15.94
N LEU A 254 10.39 -11.11 15.61
CA LEU A 254 9.08 -10.97 16.25
C LEU A 254 8.21 -12.22 16.04
N ASN A 255 8.19 -12.78 14.83
CA ASN A 255 7.45 -14.00 14.52
C ASN A 255 7.94 -15.19 15.35
N ILE A 256 9.25 -15.39 15.41
CA ILE A 256 9.86 -16.54 16.11
C ILE A 256 9.67 -16.45 17.62
N HIS A 257 9.78 -15.25 18.20
CA HIS A 257 9.48 -15.02 19.61
C HIS A 257 8.03 -15.38 19.97
N ARG A 258 7.09 -15.30 19.02
CA ARG A 258 5.68 -15.65 19.27
C ARG A 258 5.39 -17.13 19.13
N LEU A 259 6.07 -17.81 18.20
CA LEU A 259 5.90 -19.25 17.99
C LEU A 259 6.39 -20.11 19.17
N HIS A 260 7.31 -19.60 20.00
CA HIS A 260 7.93 -20.37 21.11
C HIS A 260 8.36 -21.79 20.68
N PRO A 261 9.18 -21.92 19.62
CA PRO A 261 9.52 -23.22 19.06
C PRO A 261 10.21 -24.11 20.12
N PRO A 262 9.84 -25.40 20.24
CA PRO A 262 10.50 -26.32 21.16
C PRO A 262 11.91 -26.63 20.65
N GLY A 263 12.92 -26.00 21.25
CA GLY A 263 14.33 -26.17 20.88
C GLY A 263 14.65 -25.62 19.49
N ASP A 264 15.21 -26.49 18.64
CA ASP A 264 15.81 -26.13 17.35
C ASP A 264 14.86 -26.38 16.16
N LYS A 265 13.54 -26.29 16.36
CA LYS A 265 12.53 -26.64 15.35
C LYS A 265 11.63 -25.45 15.02
N ILE A 266 12.20 -24.46 14.38
CA ILE A 266 11.48 -23.31 13.83
C ILE A 266 10.80 -23.76 12.54
N PRO A 267 9.47 -23.56 12.39
CA PRO A 267 8.80 -23.84 11.14
C PRO A 267 9.21 -22.84 10.05
N ASP A 268 8.93 -23.18 8.80
CA ASP A 268 9.06 -22.26 7.68
C ASP A 268 8.35 -20.93 7.96
N GLN A 269 9.04 -19.82 7.71
CA GLN A 269 8.51 -18.47 7.88
C GLN A 269 8.58 -17.68 6.58
N GLU A 270 7.60 -16.80 6.40
CA GLU A 270 7.65 -15.74 5.41
C GLU A 270 7.37 -14.40 6.09
N VAL A 271 8.01 -13.37 5.56
CA VAL A 271 7.92 -12.02 6.11
C VAL A 271 7.68 -11.05 4.97
N PHE A 272 6.65 -10.23 5.10
CA PHE A 272 6.33 -9.20 4.13
C PHE A 272 6.78 -7.84 4.63
N MET A 273 7.04 -6.92 3.71
CA MET A 273 7.27 -5.51 4.00
C MET A 273 6.72 -4.68 2.83
N ILE A 274 6.11 -3.54 3.15
CA ILE A 274 5.65 -2.57 2.14
C ILE A 274 6.61 -1.41 2.14
N GLY A 275 7.13 -1.05 0.97
CA GLY A 275 7.98 0.11 0.78
C GLY A 275 7.31 1.17 -0.08
N LEU A 276 7.64 2.43 0.19
CA LEU A 276 7.31 3.56 -0.68
C LEU A 276 8.57 4.39 -0.92
N HIS A 277 8.86 4.65 -2.19
CA HIS A 277 9.92 5.55 -2.64
C HIS A 277 9.29 6.68 -3.48
N GLY A 278 9.10 7.84 -2.86
CA GLY A 278 8.38 8.98 -3.42
C GLY A 278 6.91 8.63 -3.66
N SER A 279 6.59 8.31 -4.92
CA SER A 279 5.26 7.86 -5.34
C SER A 279 5.18 6.40 -5.77
N ARG A 280 6.33 5.71 -5.82
CA ARG A 280 6.42 4.33 -6.27
C ARG A 280 6.33 3.37 -5.10
N LEU A 281 5.32 2.52 -5.10
CA LEU A 281 5.08 1.50 -4.08
C LEU A 281 5.68 0.17 -4.52
N HIS A 282 6.31 -0.54 -3.60
CA HIS A 282 6.84 -1.88 -3.83
C HIS A 282 6.60 -2.77 -2.60
N ILE A 283 6.55 -4.07 -2.80
CA ILE A 283 6.37 -5.06 -1.74
C ILE A 283 7.55 -6.02 -1.77
N PHE A 284 8.05 -6.36 -0.59
CA PHE A 284 9.07 -7.38 -0.42
C PHE A 284 8.51 -8.58 0.34
N ARG A 285 8.93 -9.78 -0.06
CA ARG A 285 8.67 -11.06 0.61
C ARG A 285 10.01 -11.74 0.92
N GLY A 286 10.36 -11.85 2.19
CA GLY A 286 11.48 -12.67 2.66
C GLY A 286 11.04 -14.11 2.87
N ILE A 287 11.81 -15.05 2.33
CA ILE A 287 11.59 -16.49 2.45
C ILE A 287 12.62 -17.04 3.46
N PHE A 288 12.13 -17.57 4.57
CA PHE A 288 12.95 -18.07 5.68
C PHE A 288 12.64 -19.54 5.96
N PRO A 289 13.31 -20.48 5.27
CA PRO A 289 13.12 -21.91 5.49
C PRO A 289 13.47 -22.29 6.93
N GLY A 290 12.58 -23.06 7.56
CA GLY A 290 12.65 -23.44 8.96
C GLY A 290 13.95 -24.15 9.29
N HIS A 291 14.46 -24.99 8.39
CA HIS A 291 15.75 -25.67 8.57
C HIS A 291 16.95 -24.72 8.61
N LYS A 292 16.96 -23.63 7.81
CA LYS A 292 18.02 -22.61 7.84
C LYS A 292 17.90 -21.76 9.10
N THR A 293 16.71 -21.23 9.34
CA THR A 293 16.41 -20.38 10.50
C THR A 293 16.66 -21.10 11.82
N SER A 294 16.32 -22.38 11.91
CA SER A 294 16.62 -23.22 13.07
C SER A 294 18.12 -23.36 13.32
N ARG A 295 18.92 -23.64 12.27
CA ARG A 295 20.39 -23.73 12.38
C ARG A 295 21.00 -22.43 12.90
N LEU A 296 20.52 -21.29 12.41
CA LEU A 296 20.95 -19.98 12.90
C LEU A 296 20.52 -19.72 14.35
N TRP A 297 19.33 -20.19 14.75
CA TRP A 297 18.77 -19.94 16.08
C TRP A 297 19.45 -20.72 17.18
N CYS A 298 19.86 -21.96 16.92
CA CYS A 298 20.44 -22.84 17.94
C CYS A 298 21.96 -22.97 17.89
N GLY A 299 22.59 -22.62 16.76
CA GLY A 299 24.02 -22.81 16.53
C GLY A 299 24.47 -24.29 16.50
N ARG A 300 23.53 -25.24 16.61
CA ARG A 300 23.80 -26.69 16.64
C ARG A 300 23.02 -27.38 15.52
N HIS A 301 23.72 -27.91 14.53
CA HIS A 301 23.05 -28.64 13.46
C HIS A 301 22.79 -30.09 13.87
N ASN A 302 21.55 -30.41 14.25
CA ASN A 302 21.03 -31.78 14.19
C ASN A 302 20.25 -31.94 12.89
N PRO A 303 20.80 -32.59 11.84
CA PRO A 303 20.03 -32.90 10.65
C PRO A 303 18.93 -33.88 11.05
N SER A 304 17.69 -33.40 11.18
CA SER A 304 16.55 -34.29 11.01
C SER A 304 16.56 -34.72 9.55
N GLY A 305 16.65 -36.02 9.29
CA GLY A 305 16.70 -36.59 7.96
C GLY A 305 15.70 -35.94 7.00
N SER A 306 16.21 -35.63 5.81
CA SER A 306 15.53 -35.04 4.64
C SER A 306 14.21 -35.74 4.25
N ASP A 307 13.93 -36.93 4.79
CA ASP A 307 12.74 -37.73 4.47
C ASP A 307 11.43 -37.24 5.13
N THR A 308 11.52 -36.30 6.09
CA THR A 308 10.34 -35.91 6.87
C THR A 308 9.50 -34.80 6.23
N GLU A 309 10.09 -33.95 5.37
CA GLU A 309 9.33 -32.87 4.70
C GLU A 309 8.54 -33.38 3.49
N MET A 310 9.11 -34.31 2.72
CA MET A 310 8.39 -34.95 1.60
C MET A 310 7.23 -35.82 2.11
N SER A 311 7.35 -36.41 3.30
CA SER A 311 6.28 -37.15 3.98
C SER A 311 5.12 -36.27 4.49
N ARG A 312 5.28 -34.94 4.58
CA ARG A 312 4.20 -33.99 4.94
C ARG A 312 3.39 -33.47 3.73
N LEU A 313 3.70 -33.94 2.52
CA LEU A 313 2.89 -33.69 1.32
C LEU A 313 1.55 -34.43 1.33
N VAL A 314 1.38 -35.42 2.23
CA VAL A 314 0.08 -36.06 2.44
C VAL A 314 -0.88 -35.04 3.04
N VAL A 315 -1.80 -34.55 2.22
CA VAL A 315 -2.99 -33.82 2.66
C VAL A 315 -3.80 -34.80 3.51
N SER A 316 -3.65 -34.74 4.83
CA SER A 316 -4.54 -35.43 5.76
C SER A 316 -5.90 -34.72 5.75
N CYS A 317 -6.71 -34.99 4.73
CA CYS A 317 -8.15 -34.76 4.80
C CYS A 317 -8.81 -36.13 4.81
N ALA A 318 -9.29 -36.54 5.99
CA ALA A 318 -9.98 -37.81 6.16
C ALA A 318 -11.33 -37.88 5.42
N ASP A 319 -11.89 -36.77 4.94
CA ASP A 319 -13.29 -36.73 4.51
C ASP A 319 -13.61 -36.02 3.17
N GLN A 320 -12.62 -35.67 2.35
CA GLN A 320 -12.88 -35.09 1.01
C GLN A 320 -12.00 -35.72 -0.07
N ARG A 321 -12.59 -35.95 -1.26
CA ARG A 321 -11.88 -36.49 -2.43
C ARG A 321 -10.64 -35.62 -2.70
N PHE A 322 -9.47 -36.25 -2.74
CA PHE A 322 -8.17 -35.58 -2.95
C PHE A 322 -8.14 -34.63 -4.16
N TYR A 323 -8.90 -34.95 -5.22
CA TYR A 323 -9.01 -34.15 -6.45
C TYR A 323 -10.05 -33.01 -6.40
N ALA A 324 -10.60 -32.68 -5.23
CA ALA A 324 -11.43 -31.48 -5.09
C ALA A 324 -10.61 -30.22 -5.42
N ARG A 325 -11.22 -29.24 -6.11
CA ARG A 325 -10.57 -27.99 -6.51
C ARG A 325 -9.85 -27.26 -5.36
N PRO A 326 -10.38 -27.17 -4.13
CA PRO A 326 -9.67 -26.57 -3.00
C PRO A 326 -8.41 -27.35 -2.58
N ASN A 327 -8.46 -28.68 -2.61
CA ASN A 327 -7.32 -29.54 -2.26
C ASN A 327 -6.18 -29.42 -3.27
N LEU A 328 -6.50 -29.35 -4.57
CA LEU A 328 -5.51 -29.13 -5.62
C LEU A 328 -4.84 -27.75 -5.47
N GLN A 329 -5.61 -26.71 -5.13
CA GLN A 329 -5.03 -25.38 -4.87
C GLN A 329 -4.10 -25.38 -3.65
N ARG A 330 -4.45 -26.09 -2.57
CA ARG A 330 -3.57 -26.26 -1.39
C ARG A 330 -2.28 -26.99 -1.76
N PHE A 331 -2.38 -28.05 -2.56
CA PHE A 331 -1.21 -28.78 -3.06
C PHE A 331 -0.32 -27.89 -3.91
N MET A 332 -0.88 -27.15 -4.87
CA MET A 332 -0.14 -26.23 -5.74
C MET A 332 0.65 -25.19 -4.94
N GLN A 333 0.08 -24.64 -3.87
CA GLN A 333 0.80 -23.70 -3.01
C GLN A 333 1.95 -24.31 -2.20
N LYS A 334 1.81 -25.57 -1.79
CA LYS A 334 2.91 -26.29 -1.15
C LYS A 334 4.05 -26.51 -2.15
N VAL A 335 3.72 -26.83 -3.41
CA VAL A 335 4.69 -26.96 -4.50
C VAL A 335 5.37 -25.63 -4.79
N GLU A 336 4.60 -24.55 -4.93
CA GLU A 336 5.11 -23.19 -5.14
C GLU A 336 6.08 -22.79 -4.02
N TRP A 337 5.72 -23.03 -2.76
CA TRP A 337 6.63 -22.80 -1.64
C TRP A 337 7.91 -23.64 -1.73
N LEU A 338 7.79 -24.92 -2.07
CA LEU A 338 8.96 -25.79 -2.20
C LEU A 338 9.88 -25.26 -3.30
N GLN A 339 9.33 -24.81 -4.43
CA GLN A 339 10.11 -24.17 -5.49
C GLN A 339 10.81 -22.92 -4.97
N LEU A 340 10.10 -22.02 -4.29
CA LEU A 340 10.70 -20.80 -3.74
C LEU A 340 11.78 -21.06 -2.69
N SER A 341 11.62 -22.11 -1.87
CA SER A 341 12.57 -22.46 -0.80
C SER A 341 13.76 -23.31 -1.28
N THR A 342 13.66 -23.97 -2.43
CA THR A 342 14.68 -24.92 -2.94
C THR A 342 15.31 -24.53 -4.28
N CYS A 343 14.74 -23.60 -5.06
CA CYS A 343 15.14 -23.32 -6.44
C CYS A 343 16.64 -23.00 -6.64
N ASP A 344 17.30 -22.38 -5.67
CA ASP A 344 18.70 -21.96 -5.83
C ASP A 344 19.71 -23.03 -5.40
N SER A 345 19.25 -24.17 -4.87
CA SER A 345 20.10 -25.23 -4.27
C SER A 345 21.14 -24.70 -3.28
N GLU A 346 20.93 -23.51 -2.70
CA GLU A 346 21.91 -22.80 -1.88
C GLU A 346 22.02 -23.47 -0.51
N PRO A 347 23.10 -24.24 -0.24
CA PRO A 347 23.20 -25.04 0.97
C PRO A 347 23.57 -24.19 2.20
N ASP A 348 24.07 -22.97 1.96
CA ASP A 348 24.50 -22.06 3.03
C ASP A 348 23.30 -21.62 3.88
N PRO A 349 23.27 -21.94 5.19
CA PRO A 349 22.21 -21.52 6.09
C PRO A 349 22.20 -20.00 6.35
N ARG A 350 23.26 -19.28 5.98
CA ARG A 350 23.38 -17.83 6.14
C ARG A 350 22.91 -17.03 4.92
N VAL A 351 22.42 -17.70 3.88
CA VAL A 351 21.88 -17.06 2.67
C VAL A 351 20.36 -17.20 2.62
N PHE A 352 19.68 -16.06 2.56
CA PHE A 352 18.22 -15.96 2.43
C PHE A 352 17.79 -15.38 1.10
N ARG A 353 16.55 -15.67 0.71
CA ARG A 353 15.95 -15.18 -0.52
C ARG A 353 14.92 -14.10 -0.21
N ILE A 354 15.00 -13.00 -0.94
CA ILE A 354 14.07 -11.88 -0.85
C ILE A 354 13.51 -11.61 -2.25
N LEU A 355 12.19 -11.53 -2.37
CA LEU A 355 11.49 -11.22 -3.61
C LEU A 355 10.91 -9.82 -3.49
N GLY A 356 11.31 -8.90 -4.37
CA GLY A 356 10.74 -7.58 -4.55
C GLY A 356 9.81 -7.56 -5.75
N SER A 357 8.62 -6.96 -5.60
CA SER A 357 7.72 -6.69 -6.73
C SER A 357 8.33 -5.70 -7.72
N GLU A 358 7.67 -5.45 -8.83
CA GLU A 358 7.87 -4.22 -9.60
C GLU A 358 7.56 -2.97 -8.73
N GLU A 359 8.02 -1.81 -9.19
CA GLU A 359 7.68 -0.51 -8.60
C GLU A 359 6.44 0.09 -9.26
N TYR A 360 5.38 0.25 -8.47
CA TYR A 360 4.11 0.75 -8.96
C TYR A 360 3.96 2.25 -8.67
N ASP A 361 3.95 3.09 -9.70
CA ASP A 361 3.66 4.50 -9.53
C ASP A 361 2.18 4.72 -9.19
N LEU A 362 1.90 5.16 -7.97
CA LEU A 362 0.53 5.38 -7.50
C LEU A 362 -0.22 6.49 -8.28
N TRP A 363 0.49 7.34 -9.03
CA TRP A 363 -0.13 8.34 -9.90
C TRP A 363 -0.60 7.79 -11.25
N VAL A 364 -0.20 6.58 -11.62
CA VAL A 364 -0.57 5.93 -12.89
C VAL A 364 -1.68 4.91 -12.63
N LYS A 365 -2.75 4.95 -13.44
CA LYS A 365 -3.93 4.09 -13.24
C LYS A 365 -3.61 2.60 -13.23
N GLU A 366 -2.83 2.15 -14.20
CA GLU A 366 -2.50 0.73 -14.37
C GLU A 366 -1.67 0.22 -13.19
N ASP A 367 -0.63 0.98 -12.82
CA ASP A 367 0.24 0.65 -11.70
C ASP A 367 -0.50 0.74 -10.36
N PHE A 368 -1.36 1.74 -10.17
CA PHE A 368 -2.24 1.81 -9.01
C PHE A 368 -3.17 0.59 -8.94
N SER A 369 -3.77 0.18 -10.06
CA SER A 369 -4.62 -1.02 -10.11
C SER A 369 -3.85 -2.28 -9.75
N ALA A 370 -2.63 -2.43 -10.27
CA ALA A 370 -1.73 -3.53 -9.99
C ALA A 370 -1.30 -3.55 -8.51
N ALA A 371 -0.93 -2.40 -7.94
CA ALA A 371 -0.62 -2.23 -6.52
C ALA A 371 -1.82 -2.57 -5.63
N MET A 372 -3.03 -2.14 -6.02
CA MET A 372 -4.27 -2.45 -5.30
C MET A 372 -4.58 -3.94 -5.31
N LYS A 373 -4.46 -4.61 -6.47
CA LYS A 373 -4.60 -6.07 -6.59
C LYS A 373 -3.63 -6.78 -5.65
N LEU A 374 -2.37 -6.35 -5.64
CA LEU A 374 -1.31 -6.94 -4.81
C LEU A 374 -1.59 -6.72 -3.31
N LEU A 375 -1.88 -5.49 -2.87
CA LEU A 375 -2.18 -5.18 -1.46
C LEU A 375 -3.45 -5.86 -0.95
N VAL A 376 -4.52 -5.89 -1.75
CA VAL A 376 -5.76 -6.59 -1.40
C VAL A 376 -5.53 -8.09 -1.31
N GLY A 377 -4.80 -8.67 -2.27
CA GLY A 377 -4.42 -10.07 -2.25
C GLY A 377 -3.58 -10.41 -1.02
N LEU A 378 -2.65 -9.53 -0.62
CA LEU A 378 -1.83 -9.69 0.56
C LEU A 378 -2.68 -9.71 1.82
N ILE A 379 -3.59 -8.75 1.99
CA ILE A 379 -4.47 -8.67 3.16
C ILE A 379 -5.37 -9.91 3.24
N MET A 380 -5.95 -10.35 2.12
CA MET A 380 -6.72 -11.60 2.07
C MET A 380 -5.87 -12.81 2.43
N TYR A 381 -4.63 -12.87 1.95
CA TYR A 381 -3.70 -13.95 2.28
C TYR A 381 -3.31 -13.96 3.76
N LEU A 382 -2.95 -12.81 4.33
CA LEU A 382 -2.60 -12.68 5.75
C LEU A 382 -3.79 -13.10 6.62
N MET A 383 -5.00 -12.64 6.30
CA MET A 383 -6.20 -12.99 7.04
C MET A 383 -6.72 -14.40 6.77
N SER A 384 -6.08 -15.17 5.90
CA SER A 384 -6.53 -16.52 5.55
C SER A 384 -6.22 -17.59 6.60
N GLY A 385 -5.26 -17.35 7.49
CA GLY A 385 -4.70 -18.38 8.35
C GLY A 385 -3.71 -19.32 7.67
N ARG A 386 -3.50 -19.17 6.35
CA ARG A 386 -2.54 -19.98 5.58
C ARG A 386 -1.17 -19.30 5.41
N ALA A 387 -1.06 -18.02 5.79
CA ALA A 387 0.21 -17.29 5.77
C ALA A 387 1.21 -17.87 6.78
N ARG A 388 2.47 -18.03 6.36
CA ARG A 388 3.58 -18.53 7.20
C ARG A 388 4.21 -17.42 8.04
N CYS A 389 3.39 -16.53 8.60
CA CYS A 389 3.84 -15.48 9.50
C CYS A 389 3.60 -15.94 10.94
N GLY A 390 4.65 -16.11 11.74
CA GLY A 390 4.56 -16.72 13.07
C GLY A 390 3.53 -16.09 14.01
N ILE A 391 3.33 -14.77 13.92
CA ILE A 391 2.27 -14.07 14.66
C ILE A 391 0.87 -14.54 14.25
N LEU A 392 0.62 -14.69 12.95
CA LEU A 392 -0.66 -15.13 12.42
C LEU A 392 -0.87 -16.62 12.65
N GLN A 393 0.16 -17.44 12.44
CA GLN A 393 0.13 -18.88 12.74
C GLN A 393 -0.25 -19.11 14.21
N HIS A 394 0.49 -18.49 15.14
CA HIS A 394 0.20 -18.61 16.57
C HIS A 394 -1.21 -18.16 16.95
N THR A 395 -1.74 -17.13 16.28
CA THR A 395 -3.07 -16.58 16.60
C THR A 395 -4.17 -17.45 16.00
N PHE A 396 -4.08 -17.79 14.72
CA PHE A 396 -5.13 -18.50 13.99
C PHE A 396 -5.10 -20.01 14.19
N GLU A 397 -4.01 -20.61 14.66
CA GLU A 397 -4.01 -22.00 15.14
C GLU A 397 -4.98 -22.21 16.31
N ARG A 398 -5.23 -21.16 17.11
CA ARG A 398 -6.19 -21.21 18.22
C ARG A 398 -7.64 -21.03 17.78
N TYR A 399 -7.85 -20.50 16.58
CA TYR A 399 -9.17 -20.18 16.01
C TYR A 399 -9.18 -20.60 14.53
N PRO A 400 -9.18 -21.92 14.24
CA PRO A 400 -9.16 -22.43 12.88
C PRO A 400 -10.40 -21.98 12.12
N TYR A 401 -10.20 -21.61 10.85
CA TYR A 401 -11.25 -21.15 9.95
C TYR A 401 -11.12 -21.90 8.62
N ASP A 402 -12.20 -22.54 8.19
CA ASP A 402 -12.27 -23.19 6.89
C ASP A 402 -12.77 -22.20 5.84
N GLU A 403 -11.83 -21.65 5.04
CA GLU A 403 -12.15 -20.76 3.92
C GLU A 403 -12.98 -21.43 2.81
N ASP A 404 -13.12 -22.76 2.84
CA ASP A 404 -13.71 -23.54 1.74
C ASP A 404 -15.26 -23.50 1.75
N ASP A 405 -15.87 -22.88 2.77
CA ASP A 405 -17.32 -22.63 2.84
C ASP A 405 -17.75 -21.34 2.12
N GLU A 406 -16.81 -20.50 1.65
CA GLU A 406 -17.14 -19.32 0.86
C GLU A 406 -17.45 -19.72 -0.60
N PRO A 407 -18.68 -19.51 -1.09
CA PRO A 407 -19.04 -19.91 -2.45
C PRO A 407 -18.29 -19.07 -3.49
N ASP A 408 -17.49 -19.74 -4.33
CA ASP A 408 -16.83 -19.17 -5.51
C ASP A 408 -17.82 -18.62 -6.58
N SER A 409 -19.14 -18.74 -6.38
CA SER A 409 -20.17 -18.59 -7.41
C SER A 409 -20.85 -17.21 -7.52
N GLU A 410 -20.40 -16.19 -6.80
CA GLU A 410 -21.02 -14.86 -6.81
C GLU A 410 -20.46 -13.89 -7.87
N ASP A 411 -19.63 -14.36 -8.81
CA ASP A 411 -18.84 -13.52 -9.72
C ASP A 411 -19.69 -12.56 -10.58
N GLU A 412 -20.79 -13.03 -11.17
CA GLU A 412 -21.63 -12.21 -12.06
C GLU A 412 -22.53 -11.24 -11.27
N ALA A 413 -23.03 -11.69 -10.12
CA ALA A 413 -23.87 -10.88 -9.24
C ALA A 413 -23.07 -9.74 -8.60
N LEU A 414 -21.83 -10.01 -8.20
CA LEU A 414 -20.93 -9.02 -7.63
C LEU A 414 -20.52 -7.97 -8.66
N ARG A 415 -20.18 -8.38 -9.90
CA ARG A 415 -19.88 -7.44 -11.00
C ARG A 415 -21.06 -6.52 -11.30
N LYS A 416 -22.28 -7.06 -11.38
CA LYS A 416 -23.51 -6.28 -11.56
C LYS A 416 -23.76 -5.32 -10.40
N LYS A 417 -23.48 -5.75 -9.17
CA LYS A 417 -23.59 -4.89 -7.97
C LYS A 417 -22.58 -3.75 -8.00
N VAL A 418 -21.31 -4.01 -8.34
CA VAL A 418 -20.26 -2.99 -8.45
C VAL A 418 -20.60 -1.98 -9.54
N ALA A 419 -21.03 -2.45 -10.72
CA ALA A 419 -21.47 -1.59 -11.82
C ALA A 419 -22.64 -0.69 -11.40
N LYS A 420 -23.65 -1.26 -10.72
CA LYS A 420 -24.79 -0.51 -10.19
C LYS A 420 -24.37 0.53 -9.16
N GLU A 421 -23.50 0.17 -8.22
CA GLU A 421 -22.96 1.12 -7.23
C GLU A 421 -22.18 2.26 -7.89
N GLU A 422 -21.45 1.98 -8.97
CA GLU A 422 -20.76 3.02 -9.74
C GLU A 422 -21.74 3.95 -10.46
N GLU A 423 -22.78 3.41 -11.09
CA GLU A 423 -23.86 4.18 -11.72
C GLU A 423 -24.61 5.04 -10.70
N ASP A 424 -24.96 4.49 -9.54
CA ASP A 424 -25.64 5.20 -8.44
C ASP A 424 -24.79 6.40 -7.98
N VAL A 425 -23.46 6.22 -7.87
CA VAL A 425 -22.54 7.31 -7.51
C VAL A 425 -22.49 8.39 -8.59
N VAL A 426 -22.47 8.00 -9.87
CA VAL A 426 -22.49 8.95 -10.99
C VAL A 426 -23.82 9.73 -11.01
N GLU A 427 -24.95 9.06 -10.73
CA GLU A 427 -26.26 9.70 -10.66
C GLU A 427 -26.33 10.68 -9.47
N GLN A 428 -25.82 10.30 -8.30
CA GLN A 428 -25.72 11.18 -7.14
C GLN A 428 -24.84 12.40 -7.42
N GLU A 429 -23.71 12.22 -8.12
CA GLU A 429 -22.87 13.34 -8.55
C GLU A 429 -23.61 14.28 -9.50
N ARG A 430 -24.39 13.75 -10.44
CA ARG A 430 -25.22 14.54 -11.36
C ARG A 430 -26.28 15.35 -10.61
N LYS A 431 -27.05 14.69 -9.72
CA LYS A 431 -28.04 15.35 -8.85
C LYS A 431 -27.41 16.47 -8.03
N LEU A 432 -26.22 16.23 -7.47
CA LEU A 432 -25.50 17.24 -6.69
C LEU A 432 -25.00 18.41 -7.55
N ARG A 433 -24.63 18.18 -8.82
CA ARG A 433 -24.26 19.23 -9.76
C ARG A 433 -25.46 20.09 -10.13
N ASP A 434 -26.61 19.46 -10.43
CA ASP A 434 -27.84 20.16 -10.78
C ASP A 434 -28.36 21.01 -9.60
N LEU A 435 -28.36 20.47 -8.38
CA LEU A 435 -28.70 21.21 -7.15
C LEU A 435 -27.79 22.42 -6.92
N LYS A 436 -26.49 22.28 -7.17
CA LYS A 436 -25.55 23.41 -7.04
C LYS A 436 -25.76 24.47 -8.11
N ARG A 437 -26.16 24.08 -9.33
CA ARG A 437 -26.49 25.02 -10.40
C ARG A 437 -27.74 25.81 -10.04
N GLN A 438 -28.80 25.13 -9.62
CA GLN A 438 -30.04 25.77 -9.14
C GLN A 438 -29.76 26.73 -7.99
N LYS A 439 -28.99 26.30 -6.98
CA LYS A 439 -28.63 27.18 -5.86
C LYS A 439 -27.86 28.43 -6.31
N ARG A 440 -26.96 28.31 -7.29
CA ARG A 440 -26.23 29.48 -7.84
C ARG A 440 -27.16 30.43 -8.60
N GLU A 441 -28.10 29.90 -9.36
CA GLU A 441 -29.12 30.69 -10.07
C GLU A 441 -30.02 31.41 -9.05
N GLU A 442 -30.49 30.72 -8.01
CA GLU A 442 -31.25 31.32 -6.90
C GLU A 442 -30.45 32.39 -6.15
N ASP A 443 -29.17 32.14 -5.86
CA ASP A 443 -28.30 33.10 -5.19
C ASP A 443 -28.03 34.32 -6.10
N GLN A 444 -27.88 34.13 -7.41
CA GLN A 444 -27.78 35.22 -8.39
C GLN A 444 -29.08 36.00 -8.49
N GLU A 445 -30.23 35.35 -8.54
CA GLU A 445 -31.52 36.03 -8.53
C GLU A 445 -31.75 36.80 -7.23
N ARG A 446 -31.35 36.25 -6.08
CA ARG A 446 -31.39 36.95 -4.79
C ARG A 446 -30.46 38.15 -4.80
N PHE A 447 -29.26 38.01 -5.36
CA PHE A 447 -28.32 39.10 -5.53
C PHE A 447 -28.91 40.20 -6.42
N TRP A 448 -29.42 39.86 -7.60
CA TRP A 448 -30.08 40.80 -8.52
C TRP A 448 -31.34 41.41 -7.92
N ARG A 449 -32.14 40.67 -7.15
CA ARG A 449 -33.28 41.23 -6.40
C ARG A 449 -32.83 42.25 -5.36
N ARG A 450 -31.74 42.00 -4.64
CA ARG A 450 -31.16 42.96 -3.69
C ARG A 450 -30.61 44.20 -4.39
N GLU A 451 -29.89 44.02 -5.50
CA GLU A 451 -29.37 45.13 -6.29
C GLU A 451 -30.49 45.94 -6.94
N ALA A 452 -31.54 45.29 -7.47
CA ALA A 452 -32.72 45.98 -8.00
C ALA A 452 -33.48 46.79 -6.93
N MET A 453 -33.55 46.27 -5.69
CA MET A 453 -34.09 47.05 -4.56
C MET A 453 -33.20 48.25 -4.21
N ARG A 454 -31.87 48.12 -4.30
CA ARG A 454 -30.92 49.23 -4.10
C ARG A 454 -30.92 50.26 -5.24
N SER A 455 -31.20 49.83 -6.47
CA SER A 455 -31.21 50.69 -7.67
C SER A 455 -32.57 51.29 -7.97
N SER A 456 -33.64 50.91 -7.26
CA SER A 456 -34.94 51.57 -7.41
C SER A 456 -34.85 52.98 -6.82
N GLU A 457 -35.02 53.98 -7.67
CA GLU A 457 -34.85 55.41 -7.35
C GLU A 457 -35.83 55.95 -6.28
N ASN A 458 -36.75 55.13 -5.78
CA ASN A 458 -37.72 55.52 -4.76
C ASN A 458 -37.28 55.29 -3.30
N ASP A 459 -36.08 54.73 -3.07
CA ASP A 459 -35.50 54.61 -1.73
C ASP A 459 -34.05 55.16 -1.65
N ARG A 460 -33.73 56.13 -2.52
CA ARG A 460 -32.70 57.13 -2.16
C ARG A 460 -33.31 58.01 -1.08
N ILE A 461 -33.20 57.57 0.18
CA ILE A 461 -33.21 58.50 1.31
C ILE A 461 -32.19 59.57 0.94
N GLY A 462 -32.68 60.79 0.71
CA GLY A 462 -31.87 61.95 0.36
C GLY A 462 -30.69 62.04 1.32
N GLY A 463 -29.54 62.41 0.77
CA GLY A 463 -28.30 62.52 1.52
C GLY A 463 -28.52 63.16 2.88
N PHE A 464 -28.13 62.45 3.93
CA PHE A 464 -27.73 63.08 5.18
C PHE A 464 -26.34 63.71 4.97
N GLU A 465 -26.29 64.75 4.13
CA GLU A 465 -25.34 65.84 4.37
C GLU A 465 -25.93 66.61 5.58
N ASP A 466 -25.11 66.78 6.63
CA ASP A 466 -25.35 67.65 7.79
C ASP A 466 -26.06 67.15 9.06
N PHE A 467 -25.92 65.88 9.46
CA PHE A 467 -26.07 65.53 10.90
C PHE A 467 -24.98 64.58 11.40
N ARG A 468 -23.74 65.07 11.50
CA ARG A 468 -22.79 64.55 12.50
C ARG A 468 -23.16 65.15 13.86
N GLN A 469 -23.96 64.43 14.65
CA GLN A 469 -24.17 64.79 16.05
C GLN A 469 -22.96 64.34 16.89
N PRO A 470 -22.33 65.23 17.69
CA PRO A 470 -21.04 64.99 18.37
C PRO A 470 -21.00 63.89 19.45
N TRP A 471 -22.10 63.16 19.71
CA TRP A 471 -22.17 62.18 20.80
C TRP A 471 -22.05 60.72 20.33
N TRP A 472 -21.94 60.49 19.02
CA TRP A 472 -21.78 59.14 18.44
C TRP A 472 -20.33 58.63 18.38
N ASP A 473 -19.35 59.49 18.61
CA ASP A 473 -17.92 59.12 18.63
C ASP A 473 -17.48 58.43 19.95
N TRP A 474 -18.35 58.36 20.97
CA TRP A 474 -17.97 57.80 22.28
C TRP A 474 -18.27 56.30 22.47
N VAL A 475 -19.04 55.68 21.55
CA VAL A 475 -19.46 54.27 21.72
C VAL A 475 -18.51 53.29 21.02
N TRP A 476 -17.63 53.74 20.12
CA TRP A 476 -16.82 52.83 19.31
C TRP A 476 -15.33 53.20 19.11
N GLU A 477 -14.79 54.18 19.84
CA GLU A 477 -13.34 54.43 19.87
C GLU A 477 -12.70 53.94 21.17
N ASP A 478 -12.15 52.73 21.11
CA ASP A 478 -10.85 52.27 21.64
C ASP A 478 -10.94 50.73 21.77
N LYS A 479 -10.01 49.90 21.29
CA LYS A 479 -8.64 50.11 20.80
C LYS A 479 -8.20 48.84 20.05
N HIS A 480 -7.47 49.07 18.96
CA HIS A 480 -6.49 48.19 18.29
C HIS A 480 -6.25 46.80 18.88
N ASP A 481 -6.46 45.76 18.07
CA ASP A 481 -5.40 44.76 17.84
C ASP A 481 -5.46 44.24 16.40
N ASP A 482 -4.28 44.15 15.80
CA ASP A 482 -4.00 43.88 14.40
C ASP A 482 -4.22 42.41 14.05
N GLY A 483 -4.80 42.11 12.89
CA GLY A 483 -4.89 40.71 12.47
C GLY A 483 -5.64 40.44 11.19
N ARG A 484 -5.07 40.87 10.06
CA ARG A 484 -5.52 40.59 8.69
C ARG A 484 -6.05 39.16 8.49
N ALA A 485 -7.31 39.05 8.07
CA ALA A 485 -7.78 37.96 7.22
C ALA A 485 -8.12 38.54 5.86
N LYS A 486 -7.16 38.50 4.93
CA LYS A 486 -7.41 38.63 3.49
C LYS A 486 -8.08 37.34 3.04
N ASP A 487 -9.39 37.37 2.79
CA ASP A 487 -10.01 36.43 1.87
C ASP A 487 -10.07 37.11 0.50
N ASP A 488 -9.06 36.81 -0.30
CA ASP A 488 -9.03 37.12 -1.73
C ASP A 488 -10.04 36.19 -2.44
N ALA A 489 -11.18 36.75 -2.84
CA ALA A 489 -12.06 36.17 -3.85
C ALA A 489 -12.69 37.28 -4.72
N GLU A 490 -11.86 38.16 -5.26
CA GLU A 490 -12.23 38.96 -6.44
C GLU A 490 -12.04 38.10 -7.69
N VAL A 491 -13.15 37.51 -8.16
CA VAL A 491 -13.29 37.14 -9.58
C VAL A 491 -14.00 38.30 -10.25
N ILE A 492 -13.20 39.19 -10.82
CA ILE A 492 -13.64 40.26 -11.71
C ILE A 492 -14.15 39.62 -13.01
N PHE A 493 -15.45 39.75 -13.29
CA PHE A 493 -15.98 39.57 -14.64
C PHE A 493 -16.07 40.94 -15.30
N HIS A 494 -15.12 41.26 -16.17
CA HIS A 494 -15.30 42.30 -17.17
C HIS A 494 -15.98 41.68 -18.39
N GLY A 495 -17.19 42.16 -18.68
CA GLY A 495 -17.82 42.08 -19.99
C GLY A 495 -18.17 43.48 -20.48
N PRO A 496 -18.24 43.68 -21.81
CA PRO A 496 -18.35 45.00 -22.46
C PRO A 496 -19.68 45.73 -22.20
#